data_AF-A0A2I1FQE6-F1
#
_entry.id   AF-A0A2I1FQE6-F1
#
_cell.length_a   1.000
_cell.length_b   1.000
_cell.length_c   1.000
_cell.angle_alpha   90.00
_cell.angle_beta   90.00
_cell.angle_gamma   90.00
#
_symmetry.space_group_name_H-M   'P 1'
#
loop_
_entity.id
_entity.type
_entity.pdbx_description
1 polymer ?
#
loop_
_entity_poly.entity_id
_entity_poly.type
_entity_poly.pdbx_seq_one_letter_code
_entity_poly.pdbx_strand_id
1 'polypeptide(L)'
;MLTELRNKEITVCAIVTNSASAYAAALSIIFLPCFAHQINLCMGKIFKESTEFKTTIDCAIKLATYFKNSNHKYFIACLRDQQYKIYKKCIAISVPGET
;
A
#
# COMPACT_ATOMS: atom_id res chain seq x y z
N MET A 1 -24.73 11.24 -5.66
CA MET A 1 -23.79 11.23 -6.80
C MET A 1 -24.47 10.99 -8.15
N LEU A 2 -24.84 9.76 -8.53
CA LEU A 2 -25.34 9.49 -9.90
C LEU A 2 -26.65 10.23 -10.24
N THR A 3 -27.57 10.33 -9.28
CA THR A 3 -28.81 11.12 -9.42
C THR A 3 -28.50 12.62 -9.57
N GLU A 4 -27.50 13.13 -8.87
CA GLU A 4 -27.10 14.55 -8.96
C GLU A 4 -26.45 14.87 -10.30
N LEU A 5 -25.64 13.95 -10.84
CA LEU A 5 -25.05 14.09 -12.18
C LEU A 5 -26.14 14.06 -13.25
N ARG A 6 -27.13 13.18 -13.11
CA ARG A 6 -28.31 13.16 -13.99
C ARG A 6 -29.10 14.46 -13.94
N ASN A 7 -29.31 15.03 -12.75
CA ASN A 7 -29.99 16.31 -12.58
C ASN A 7 -29.22 17.50 -13.19
N LYS A 8 -27.93 17.32 -13.46
CA LYS A 8 -27.08 18.29 -14.18
C LYS A 8 -26.92 17.96 -15.66
N GLU A 9 -27.74 17.03 -16.19
CA GLU A 9 -27.68 16.56 -17.58
C GLU A 9 -26.33 15.92 -17.96
N ILE A 10 -25.56 15.43 -16.98
CA ILE A 10 -24.29 14.74 -17.20
C ILE A 10 -24.56 13.24 -17.34
N THR A 11 -24.24 12.69 -18.51
CA THR A 11 -24.34 11.25 -18.78
C THR A 11 -23.10 10.52 -18.26
N VAL A 12 -23.29 9.54 -17.38
CA VAL A 12 -22.21 8.70 -16.86
C VAL A 12 -22.17 7.39 -17.63
N CYS A 13 -21.15 7.22 -18.48
CA CYS A 13 -20.99 6.01 -19.30
C CYS A 13 -20.36 4.85 -18.51
N ALA A 14 -19.42 5.15 -17.62
CA ALA A 14 -18.71 4.15 -16.84
C ALA A 14 -18.25 4.69 -15.48
N ILE A 15 -18.07 3.77 -14.54
CA ILE A 15 -17.52 4.04 -13.20
C ILE A 15 -16.32 3.15 -12.99
N VAL A 16 -15.17 3.75 -12.69
CA VAL A 16 -13.96 3.03 -12.28
C VAL A 16 -13.90 3.01 -10.76
N THR A 17 -13.89 1.83 -10.15
CA THR A 17 -13.90 1.70 -8.69
C THR A 17 -13.05 0.54 -8.19
N ASN A 18 -12.52 0.67 -6.98
CA ASN A 18 -11.88 -0.43 -6.24
C ASN A 18 -12.88 -1.17 -5.33
N SER A 19 -14.13 -0.73 -5.27
CA SER A 19 -15.17 -1.34 -4.43
C SER A 19 -15.79 -2.57 -5.08
N ALA A 20 -15.64 -3.73 -4.45
CA ALA A 20 -16.28 -4.97 -4.87
C ALA A 20 -17.81 -4.90 -4.76
N SER A 21 -18.35 -4.19 -3.76
CA SER A 21 -19.80 -4.06 -3.57
C SER A 21 -20.46 -3.18 -4.63
N ALA A 22 -19.74 -2.18 -5.15
CA ALA A 22 -20.23 -1.32 -6.23
C ALA A 22 -20.38 -2.09 -7.55
N TYR A 23 -19.51 -3.05 -7.81
CA TYR A 23 -19.58 -3.92 -9.00
C TYR A 23 -20.81 -4.85 -8.96
N ALA A 24 -21.15 -5.39 -7.80
CA ALA A 24 -22.28 -6.33 -7.64
C ALA A 24 -23.66 -5.64 -7.78
N ALA A 25 -23.74 -4.33 -7.53
CA ALA A 25 -24.98 -3.56 -7.60
C ALA A 25 -25.29 -2.97 -9.00
N ALA A 26 -24.49 -3.31 -10.02
CA ALA A 26 -24.55 -2.71 -11.34
C ALA A 26 -25.62 -3.38 -12.22
N LEU A 27 -26.71 -2.65 -12.52
CA LEU A 27 -27.75 -3.13 -13.45
C LEU A 27 -27.86 -2.27 -14.73
N SER A 28 -27.23 -1.09 -14.80
CA SER A 28 -27.45 -0.15 -15.93
C SER A 28 -26.27 0.74 -16.34
N ILE A 29 -25.12 0.70 -15.63
CA ILE A 29 -23.92 1.49 -15.94
C ILE A 29 -22.72 0.53 -15.96
N ILE A 30 -21.75 0.75 -16.85
CA ILE A 30 -20.54 -0.07 -16.93
C ILE A 30 -19.64 0.20 -15.71
N PHE A 31 -19.31 -0.85 -14.95
CA PHE A 31 -18.32 -0.76 -13.88
C PHE A 31 -17.01 -1.40 -14.34
N LEU A 32 -15.93 -0.63 -14.24
CA LEU A 32 -14.60 -1.08 -14.57
C LEU A 32 -13.77 -1.21 -13.28
N PRO A 33 -12.95 -2.26 -13.15
CA PRO A 33 -12.07 -2.40 -12.01
C PRO A 33 -11.00 -1.31 -12.04
N CYS A 34 -10.71 -0.72 -10.88
CA CYS A 34 -9.57 0.18 -10.74
C CYS A 34 -8.26 -0.55 -11.03
N PHE A 35 -7.57 -0.19 -12.12
CA PHE A 35 -6.34 -0.84 -12.54
C PHE A 35 -5.26 -0.81 -11.46
N ALA A 36 -5.05 0.35 -10.81
CA ALA A 36 -4.08 0.49 -9.73
C ALA A 36 -4.35 -0.48 -8.57
N HIS A 37 -5.64 -0.63 -8.20
CA HIS A 37 -6.03 -1.59 -7.16
C HIS A 37 -5.77 -3.04 -7.59
N GLN A 38 -6.08 -3.38 -8.85
CA GLN A 38 -5.83 -4.71 -9.40
C GLN A 38 -4.34 -5.06 -9.42
N ILE A 39 -3.48 -4.13 -9.82
CA ILE A 39 -2.02 -4.32 -9.77
C ILE A 39 -1.55 -4.53 -8.33
N ASN A 40 -2.05 -3.75 -7.37
CA ASN A 40 -1.71 -3.93 -5.97
C ASN A 40 -2.10 -5.32 -5.44
N LEU A 41 -3.28 -5.82 -5.81
CA LEU A 41 -3.72 -7.18 -5.46
C LEU A 41 -2.86 -8.25 -6.13
N CYS A 42 -2.53 -8.08 -7.40
CA CYS A 42 -1.68 -9.00 -8.15
C CYS A 42 -0.29 -9.10 -7.52
N MET A 43 0.35 -7.96 -7.26
CA MET A 43 1.63 -7.91 -6.56
C MET A 43 1.52 -8.59 -5.19
N GLY A 44 0.50 -8.25 -4.40
CA GLY A 44 0.26 -8.89 -3.11
C GLY A 44 0.13 -10.42 -3.17
N LYS A 45 -0.41 -10.99 -4.26
CA LYS A 45 -0.43 -12.44 -4.47
C LYS A 45 0.95 -12.99 -4.77
N ILE A 46 1.70 -12.38 -5.69
CA ILE A 46 3.07 -12.78 -6.05
C ILE A 46 3.97 -12.87 -4.81
N PHE A 47 3.93 -11.84 -3.95
CA PHE A 47 4.72 -11.82 -2.71
C PHE A 47 4.28 -12.87 -1.68
N LYS A 48 3.00 -13.28 -1.67
CA LYS A 48 2.48 -14.30 -0.75
C LYS A 48 2.75 -15.72 -1.21
N GLU A 49 2.75 -15.96 -2.52
CA GLU A 49 2.97 -17.28 -3.12
C GLU A 49 4.44 -17.70 -3.08
N SER A 50 5.38 -16.74 -3.17
CA SER A 50 6.81 -17.02 -3.02
C SER A 50 7.22 -17.09 -1.55
N THR A 51 7.73 -18.25 -1.14
CA THR A 51 8.26 -18.49 0.21
C THR A 51 9.49 -17.63 0.52
N GLU A 52 10.33 -17.38 -0.49
CA GLU A 52 11.50 -16.52 -0.40
C GLU A 52 11.10 -15.06 -0.13
N PHE A 53 10.15 -14.55 -0.90
CA PHE A 53 9.65 -13.20 -0.70
C PHE A 53 8.95 -13.04 0.64
N LYS A 54 8.13 -14.02 1.04
CA LYS A 54 7.48 -14.02 2.35
C LYS A 54 8.50 -13.95 3.49
N THR A 55 9.53 -14.80 3.44
CA THR A 55 10.59 -14.83 4.46
C THR A 55 11.37 -13.52 4.49
N THR A 56 11.69 -12.97 3.32
CA THR A 56 12.40 -11.69 3.19
C THR A 56 11.59 -10.54 3.76
N ILE A 57 10.29 -10.47 3.45
CA ILE A 57 9.38 -9.45 3.98
C ILE A 57 9.21 -9.61 5.50
N ASP A 58 9.03 -10.83 6.02
CA ASP A 58 8.89 -11.06 7.46
C ASP A 58 10.14 -10.61 8.23
N CYS A 59 11.33 -10.88 7.70
CA CYS A 59 12.59 -10.38 8.26
C CYS A 59 12.69 -8.85 8.19
N ALA A 60 12.33 -8.25 7.06
CA ALA A 60 12.33 -6.79 6.89
C ALA A 60 11.36 -6.11 7.86
N ILE A 61 10.16 -6.65 8.05
CA ILE A 61 9.16 -6.16 9.02
C ILE A 61 9.70 -6.24 10.44
N LYS A 62 10.33 -7.37 10.81
CA LYS A 62 10.94 -7.54 12.14
C LYS A 62 12.04 -6.49 12.39
N LEU A 63 12.92 -6.25 11.42
CA LEU A 63 13.98 -5.25 11.53
C LEU A 63 13.39 -3.83 11.65
N ALA A 64 12.45 -3.48 10.77
CA ALA A 64 11.83 -2.16 10.79
C ALA A 64 11.10 -1.89 12.13
N THR A 65 10.38 -2.90 12.63
CA THR A 65 9.70 -2.85 13.93
C THR A 65 10.70 -2.71 15.09
N TYR A 66 11.80 -3.46 15.05
CA TYR A 66 12.85 -3.40 16.07
C TYR A 66 13.42 -1.98 16.20
N PHE A 67 13.80 -1.35 15.09
CA PHE A 67 14.38 -0.01 15.12
C PHE A 67 13.36 1.12 15.26
N LYS A 68 12.07 0.86 15.05
CA LYS A 68 10.99 1.79 15.40
C LYS A 68 10.76 1.88 16.91
N ASN A 69 11.03 0.80 17.65
CA ASN A 69 10.84 0.78 19.10
C ASN A 69 11.81 1.76 19.79
N SER A 70 11.26 2.82 20.39
CA SER A 70 12.01 3.88 21.06
C SER A 70 12.81 3.39 22.29
N ASN A 71 12.55 2.17 22.78
CA ASN A 71 13.34 1.56 23.85
C ASN A 71 14.72 1.09 23.37
N HIS A 72 14.92 0.88 22.06
CA HIS A 72 16.19 0.39 21.50
C HIS A 72 17.15 1.53 21.11
N LYS A 73 17.21 2.60 21.93
CA LYS A 73 17.93 3.86 21.63
C LYS A 73 19.38 3.66 21.19
N TYR A 74 20.10 2.76 21.87
CA TYR A 74 21.49 2.45 21.55
C TYR A 74 21.65 1.95 20.11
N PHE A 75 20.89 0.92 19.74
CA PHE A 75 20.95 0.33 18.40
C PHE A 75 20.48 1.30 17.31
N ILE A 76 19.48 2.14 17.62
CA ILE A 76 19.03 3.21 16.71
C ILE A 76 20.15 4.23 16.46
N ALA A 77 20.90 4.62 17.49
CA ALA A 77 22.04 5.51 17.33
C ALA A 77 23.14 4.88 16.46
N CYS A 78 23.49 3.61 16.72
CA CYS A 78 24.45 2.88 15.89
C CYS A 78 24.01 2.79 14.42
N LEU A 79 22.71 2.56 14.17
CA LEU A 79 22.18 2.54 12.82
C LEU A 79 22.29 3.90 12.13
N ARG A 80 21.98 5.00 12.84
CA ARG A 80 22.13 6.36 12.31
C ARG A 80 23.59 6.69 11.99
N ASP A 81 24.53 6.27 12.83
CA ASP A 81 25.96 6.44 12.57
C ASP A 81 26.40 5.70 11.31
N GLN A 82 25.94 4.46 11.12
CA GLN A 82 26.20 3.70 9.90
C GLN A 82 25.56 4.36 8.66
N GLN A 83 24.32 4.80 8.76
CA GLN A 83 23.64 5.52 7.68
C GLN A 83 24.39 6.80 7.30
N TYR A 84 24.88 7.56 8.28
CA TYR A 84 25.63 8.78 8.01
C TYR A 84 27.00 8.49 7.39
N LYS A 85 27.69 7.43 7.83
CA LYS A 85 28.96 7.00 7.22
C LYS A 85 28.80 6.69 5.73
N ILE A 86 27.76 5.93 5.37
CA ILE A 86 27.52 5.41 4.01
C ILE A 86 26.80 6.44 3.13
N TYR A 87 25.67 6.95 3.58
CA TYR A 87 24.75 7.76 2.77
C TYR A 87 24.89 9.27 3.00
N LYS A 88 25.69 9.70 3.99
CA LYS A 88 25.81 11.11 4.44
C LYS A 88 24.48 11.73 4.88
N LYS A 89 23.49 10.89 5.20
CA LYS A 89 22.18 11.29 5.72
C LYS A 89 21.55 10.17 6.53
N CYS A 90 20.75 10.54 7.52
CA CYS A 90 19.89 9.59 8.23
C CYS A 90 18.60 9.40 7.44
N ILE A 91 18.25 8.15 7.15
CA ILE A 91 17.02 7.79 6.43
C ILE A 91 16.03 7.26 7.45
N ALA A 92 14.83 7.86 7.47
CA ALA A 92 13.75 7.41 8.34
C ALA A 92 13.36 5.97 7.99
N ILE A 93 13.10 5.18 9.02
CA ILE A 93 12.67 3.80 8.86
C ILE A 93 11.15 3.80 8.74
N SER A 94 10.65 3.32 7.61
CA SER A 94 9.22 3.14 7.39
C SER A 94 8.82 1.71 7.74
N VAL A 95 7.79 1.55 8.57
CA VAL A 95 7.18 0.25 8.86
C VAL A 95 5.89 0.15 8.04
N PRO A 96 5.62 -0.98 7.35
CA PRO A 96 4.37 -1.14 6.61
C PRO A 96 3.16 -0.97 7.53
N GLY A 97 2.16 -0.21 7.04
CA GLY A 97 0.95 0.16 7.81
C GLY A 97 0.98 1.59 8.38
N GLU A 98 2.09 2.32 8.24
CA GLU A 98 2.14 3.76 8.49
C GLU A 98 2.06 4.52 7.16
N THR A 99 0.86 5.05 6.87
CA THR A 99 0.62 6.15 5.93
C THR A 99 0.20 7.37 6.72
#